data_AF-A0A2V9JHQ3-F1
#
_entry.id   AF-A0A2V9JHQ3-F1
#
_cell.length_a   1.000
_cell.length_b   1.000
_cell.length_c   1.000
_cell.angle_alpha   90.00
_cell.angle_beta   90.00
_cell.angle_gamma   90.00
#
_symmetry.space_group_name_H-M   'P 1'
#
loop_
_entity.id
_entity.type
_entity.pdbx_description
1 polymer ?
#
loop_
_entity_poly.entity_id
_entity_poly.type
_entity_poly.pdbx_seq_one_letter_code
_entity_poly.pdbx_strand_id
1 'polypeptide(L)'
;MEAADALEIEEELTAEITALWQTDEVRRAPPTVFDEVLMGLDYSSVLFETIPELYTEIANAIEEVYQQPLESGFAPRLVEFGSWIGGDYDGNPNVTSEATEYALAQARQTVLGYYIQSSKELRKMLSSSARRVAISKELRARLDEYEKRLEVRISDRADEPYRRFSSCMLFRLGL
;
A
#
# COMPACT_ATOMS: atom_id res chain seq x y z
N MET A 1 -19.95 19.96 -20.01
CA MET A 1 -18.70 19.53 -20.66
C MET A 1 -18.56 20.38 -21.89
N GLU A 2 -17.55 21.25 -21.90
CA GLU A 2 -17.35 22.22 -22.98
C GLU A 2 -16.86 21.48 -24.24
N ALA A 3 -17.13 22.01 -25.44
CA ALA A 3 -16.75 21.33 -26.68
C ALA A 3 -15.22 21.14 -26.82
N ALA A 4 -14.44 21.97 -26.11
CA ALA A 4 -12.99 21.83 -26.01
C ALA A 4 -12.58 20.60 -25.18
N ASP A 5 -13.22 20.38 -24.02
CA ASP A 5 -12.96 19.20 -23.17
C ASP A 5 -13.24 17.89 -23.94
N ALA A 6 -14.29 17.87 -24.75
CA ALA A 6 -14.66 16.69 -25.53
C ALA A 6 -13.62 16.36 -26.62
N LEU A 7 -13.02 17.38 -27.23
CA LEU A 7 -11.99 17.22 -28.26
C LEU A 7 -10.68 16.71 -27.63
N GLU A 8 -10.29 17.25 -26.48
CA GLU A 8 -9.10 16.82 -25.74
C GLU A 8 -9.20 15.33 -25.35
N ILE A 9 -10.36 14.91 -24.82
CA ILE A 9 -10.62 13.49 -24.51
C ILE A 9 -10.54 12.61 -25.76
N GLU A 10 -11.05 13.08 -26.91
CA GLU A 10 -10.99 12.32 -28.17
C GLU A 10 -9.54 12.16 -28.68
N GLU A 11 -8.72 13.19 -28.54
CA GLU A 11 -7.28 13.14 -28.87
C GLU A 11 -6.52 12.17 -27.95
N GLU A 12 -6.77 12.22 -26.64
CA GLU A 12 -6.18 11.29 -25.66
C GLU A 12 -6.59 9.84 -25.95
N LEU A 13 -7.88 9.59 -26.17
CA LEU A 13 -8.38 8.26 -26.52
C LEU A 13 -7.75 7.73 -27.81
N THR A 14 -7.61 8.58 -28.83
CA THR A 14 -6.98 8.20 -30.09
C THR A 14 -5.50 7.86 -29.89
N ALA A 15 -4.79 8.62 -29.03
CA ALA A 15 -3.40 8.34 -28.69
C ALA A 15 -3.26 6.99 -27.96
N GLU A 16 -4.09 6.71 -26.96
CA GLU A 16 -4.09 5.44 -26.22
C GLU A 16 -4.43 4.24 -27.12
N ILE A 17 -5.48 4.34 -27.95
CA ILE A 17 -5.83 3.29 -28.92
C ILE A 17 -4.68 3.04 -29.89
N THR A 18 -4.03 4.10 -30.38
CA THR A 18 -2.90 3.98 -31.29
C THR A 18 -1.70 3.32 -30.62
N ALA A 19 -1.40 3.70 -29.37
CA ALA A 19 -0.33 3.10 -28.59
C ALA A 19 -0.57 1.60 -28.36
N LEU A 20 -1.78 1.21 -27.95
CA LEU A 20 -2.18 -0.19 -27.79
C LEU A 20 -2.07 -0.97 -29.11
N TRP A 21 -2.57 -0.40 -30.22
CA TRP A 21 -2.48 -1.04 -31.54
C TRP A 21 -1.04 -1.25 -32.03
N GLN A 22 -0.15 -0.30 -31.72
CA GLN A 22 1.27 -0.36 -32.08
C GLN A 22 2.11 -1.21 -31.12
N THR A 23 1.55 -1.63 -29.98
CA THR A 23 2.22 -2.48 -29.00
C THR A 23 1.99 -3.95 -29.35
N ASP A 24 3.08 -4.70 -29.58
CA ASP A 24 3.03 -6.15 -29.80
C ASP A 24 2.81 -6.87 -28.44
N GLU A 25 1.58 -6.80 -27.92
CA GLU A 25 1.23 -7.40 -26.61
C GLU A 25 1.20 -8.93 -26.65
N VAL A 26 1.10 -9.52 -27.85
CA VAL A 26 1.16 -10.98 -28.01
C VAL A 26 2.60 -11.43 -27.84
N ARG A 27 2.90 -11.95 -26.65
CA ARG A 27 4.24 -12.46 -26.34
C ARG A 27 4.64 -13.57 -27.31
N ARG A 28 5.83 -13.42 -27.90
CA ARG A 28 6.42 -14.41 -28.81
C ARG A 28 6.97 -15.64 -28.08
N ALA A 29 7.20 -15.54 -26.77
CA ALA A 29 7.63 -16.62 -25.90
C ALA A 29 6.71 -16.70 -24.67
N PRO A 30 6.47 -17.91 -24.13
CA PRO A 30 5.68 -18.06 -22.91
C PRO A 30 6.41 -17.37 -21.74
N PRO A 31 5.67 -16.76 -20.79
CA PRO A 31 6.26 -16.15 -19.61
C PRO A 31 6.95 -17.22 -18.76
N THR A 32 8.02 -16.82 -18.08
CA THR A 32 8.62 -17.61 -17.02
C THR A 32 7.79 -17.49 -15.74
N VAL A 33 7.99 -18.42 -14.80
CA VAL A 33 7.36 -18.32 -13.46
C VAL A 33 7.74 -17.01 -12.76
N PHE A 34 8.96 -16.50 -12.98
CA PHE A 34 9.42 -15.22 -12.45
C PHE A 34 8.63 -14.04 -13.03
N ASP A 35 8.34 -14.06 -14.33
CA ASP A 35 7.50 -13.04 -14.98
C ASP A 35 6.07 -13.08 -14.44
N GLU A 36 5.53 -14.29 -14.22
CA GLU A 36 4.19 -14.46 -13.64
C GLU A 36 4.09 -13.90 -12.22
N VAL A 37 5.12 -14.09 -11.39
CA VAL A 37 5.18 -13.49 -10.05
C VAL A 37 5.03 -11.98 -10.13
N LEU A 38 5.79 -11.34 -11.02
CA LEU A 38 5.77 -9.88 -11.18
C LEU A 38 4.40 -9.40 -11.68
N MET A 39 3.86 -10.04 -12.73
CA MET A 39 2.53 -9.73 -13.25
C MET A 39 1.44 -9.89 -12.19
N GLY A 40 1.51 -10.94 -11.37
CA GLY A 40 0.57 -11.15 -10.27
C GLY A 40 0.63 -10.04 -9.23
N LEU A 41 1.84 -9.55 -8.94
CA LEU A 41 2.06 -8.47 -7.98
C LEU A 41 1.64 -7.10 -8.52
N ASP A 42 1.53 -6.88 -9.83
CA ASP A 42 1.04 -5.63 -10.40
C ASP A 42 -0.37 -5.28 -9.90
N TYR A 43 -1.23 -6.28 -9.68
CA TYR A 43 -2.56 -6.12 -9.10
C TYR A 43 -2.55 -5.60 -7.65
N SER A 44 -1.43 -5.74 -6.94
CA SER A 44 -1.33 -5.31 -5.54
C SER A 44 -1.61 -3.82 -5.39
N SER A 45 -1.22 -3.00 -6.38
CA SER A 45 -1.45 -1.55 -6.38
C SER A 45 -2.94 -1.21 -6.28
N VAL A 46 -3.75 -1.80 -7.16
CA VAL A 46 -5.21 -1.68 -7.17
C VAL A 46 -5.79 -2.17 -5.85
N LEU A 47 -5.35 -3.33 -5.36
CA LEU A 47 -5.85 -3.87 -4.09
C LEU A 47 -5.55 -2.93 -2.91
N PHE A 48 -4.36 -2.35 -2.86
CA PHE A 48 -3.98 -1.42 -1.79
C PHE A 48 -4.81 -0.12 -1.79
N GLU A 49 -5.25 0.33 -2.96
CA GLU A 49 -6.10 1.51 -3.12
C GLU A 49 -7.57 1.22 -2.80
N THR A 50 -8.10 0.09 -3.28
CA THR A 50 -9.52 -0.24 -3.16
C THR A 50 -9.91 -0.75 -1.77
N ILE A 51 -9.03 -1.49 -1.08
CA ILE A 51 -9.38 -2.12 0.20
C ILE A 51 -9.76 -1.10 1.30
N PRO A 52 -9.04 0.02 1.51
CA PRO A 52 -9.46 1.04 2.46
C PRO A 52 -10.85 1.62 2.19
N GLU A 53 -11.21 1.81 0.91
CA GLU A 53 -12.52 2.30 0.49
C GLU A 53 -13.61 1.27 0.82
N LEU A 54 -13.39 0.00 0.49
CA LEU A 54 -14.29 -1.09 0.86
C LEU A 54 -14.55 -1.15 2.37
N TYR A 55 -13.51 -1.01 3.19
CA TYR A 55 -13.67 -0.99 4.65
C TYR A 55 -14.46 0.22 5.14
N THR A 56 -14.30 1.37 4.48
CA THR A 56 -15.07 2.59 4.77
C THR A 56 -16.55 2.38 4.42
N GLU A 57 -16.85 1.80 3.26
CA GLU A 57 -18.22 1.47 2.86
C GLU A 57 -18.89 0.48 3.82
N ILE A 58 -18.17 -0.58 4.22
CA ILE A 58 -18.67 -1.55 5.19
C ILE A 58 -18.94 -0.88 6.54
N ALA A 59 -18.00 -0.02 7.01
CA ALA A 59 -18.17 0.70 8.26
C ALA A 59 -19.43 1.58 8.23
N ASN A 60 -19.58 2.39 7.18
CA ASN A 60 -20.74 3.27 7.01
C ASN A 60 -22.05 2.48 6.94
N ALA A 61 -22.09 1.36 6.22
CA ALA A 61 -23.27 0.52 6.12
C ALA A 61 -23.66 -0.10 7.46
N ILE A 62 -22.69 -0.52 8.28
CA ILE A 62 -22.94 -1.03 9.63
C ILE A 62 -23.53 0.08 10.52
N GLU A 63 -22.94 1.27 10.52
CA GLU A 63 -23.44 2.39 11.30
C GLU A 63 -24.86 2.82 10.86
N GLU A 64 -25.14 2.82 9.56
CA GLU A 64 -26.46 3.14 9.02
C GLU A 64 -27.52 2.12 9.43
N VAL A 65 -27.21 0.82 9.38
CA VAL A 65 -28.20 -0.23 9.70
C VAL A 65 -28.43 -0.34 11.20
N TYR A 66 -27.35 -0.33 12.00
CA TYR A 66 -27.42 -0.57 13.44
C TYR A 66 -27.55 0.70 14.27
N GLN A 67 -27.40 1.88 13.67
CA GLN A 67 -27.52 3.19 14.33
C GLN A 67 -26.58 3.32 15.54
N GLN A 68 -25.41 2.69 15.46
CA GLN A 68 -24.37 2.71 16.48
C GLN A 68 -23.03 3.01 15.82
N PRO A 69 -22.26 3.98 16.34
CA PRO A 69 -20.94 4.26 15.80
C PRO A 69 -20.00 3.08 16.07
N LEU A 70 -19.16 2.77 15.09
CA LEU A 70 -18.10 1.78 15.26
C LEU A 70 -17.01 2.33 16.18
N GLU A 71 -16.40 1.43 16.97
CA GLU A 71 -15.28 1.82 17.81
C GLU A 71 -14.10 2.31 16.94
N SER A 72 -13.41 3.35 17.42
CA SER A 72 -12.23 3.88 16.72
C SER A 72 -11.18 2.78 16.54
N GLY A 73 -10.84 2.48 15.28
CA GLY A 73 -9.90 1.40 14.94
C GLY A 73 -10.57 0.05 14.69
N PHE A 74 -11.90 0.00 14.56
CA PHE A 74 -12.61 -1.18 14.08
C PHE A 74 -12.20 -1.52 12.65
N ALA A 75 -11.29 -2.49 12.52
CA ALA A 75 -10.81 -3.02 11.25
C ALA A 75 -10.69 -4.54 11.37
N PRO A 76 -11.82 -5.28 11.46
CA PRO A 76 -11.78 -6.74 11.49
C PRO A 76 -11.17 -7.28 10.19
N ARG A 77 -10.44 -8.38 10.25
CA ARG A 77 -9.89 -9.03 9.04
C ARG A 77 -11.02 -9.71 8.27
N LEU A 78 -11.66 -8.98 7.34
CA LEU A 78 -12.80 -9.47 6.54
C LEU A 78 -12.35 -10.12 5.23
N VAL A 79 -11.26 -9.64 4.65
CA VAL A 79 -10.77 -10.06 3.34
C VAL A 79 -9.29 -10.42 3.45
N GLU A 80 -8.92 -11.55 2.84
CA GLU A 80 -7.55 -12.03 2.75
C GLU A 80 -7.24 -12.42 1.30
N PHE A 81 -5.99 -12.17 0.89
CA PHE A 81 -5.50 -12.53 -0.43
C PHE A 81 -4.39 -13.56 -0.31
N GLY A 82 -4.41 -14.53 -1.21
CA GLY A 82 -3.35 -15.52 -1.37
C GLY A 82 -3.00 -15.63 -2.85
N SER A 83 -1.75 -16.01 -3.13
CA SER A 83 -1.27 -16.28 -4.48
C SER A 83 -0.65 -17.67 -4.52
N TRP A 84 -0.94 -18.39 -5.59
CA TRP A 84 -0.30 -19.67 -5.91
C TRP A 84 0.89 -19.52 -6.86
N ILE A 85 1.09 -18.30 -7.40
CA ILE A 85 2.13 -18.02 -8.39
C ILE A 85 3.51 -18.20 -7.74
N GLY A 86 4.34 -19.03 -8.36
CA GLY A 86 5.66 -19.39 -7.83
C GLY A 86 5.64 -20.41 -6.69
N GLY A 87 4.47 -20.87 -6.24
CA GLY A 87 4.32 -21.85 -5.16
C GLY A 87 3.56 -23.13 -5.54
N ASP A 88 2.81 -23.14 -6.63
CA ASP A 88 2.07 -24.32 -7.09
C ASP A 88 2.97 -25.25 -7.93
N TYR A 89 3.38 -26.36 -7.32
CA TYR A 89 4.27 -27.35 -7.94
C TYR A 89 3.53 -28.39 -8.79
N ASP A 90 2.20 -28.35 -8.91
CA ASP A 90 1.44 -29.44 -9.53
C ASP A 90 1.75 -29.57 -11.04
N GLY A 91 2.64 -30.51 -11.37
CA GLY A 91 3.01 -30.85 -12.75
C GLY A 91 3.85 -29.82 -13.50
N ASN A 92 4.22 -28.69 -12.90
CA ASN A 92 5.02 -27.65 -13.56
C ASN A 92 6.50 -27.73 -13.15
N PRO A 93 7.39 -28.30 -13.98
CA PRO A 93 8.82 -28.42 -13.66
C PRO A 93 9.55 -27.08 -13.56
N ASN A 94 8.93 -25.98 -14.01
CA ASN A 94 9.52 -24.64 -13.95
C ASN A 94 9.30 -23.96 -12.59
N VAL A 95 8.41 -24.49 -11.74
CA VAL A 95 8.24 -24.01 -10.37
C VAL A 95 9.31 -24.70 -9.52
N THR A 96 10.36 -23.95 -9.21
CA THR A 96 11.50 -24.41 -8.42
C THR A 96 11.51 -23.75 -7.03
N SER A 97 12.33 -24.24 -6.11
CA SER A 97 12.52 -23.59 -4.81
C SER A 97 13.01 -22.15 -4.94
N GLU A 98 13.82 -21.87 -5.96
CA GLU A 98 14.28 -20.52 -6.30
C GLU A 98 13.12 -19.63 -6.75
N ALA A 99 12.19 -20.15 -7.56
CA ALA A 99 10.99 -19.42 -7.95
C ALA A 99 10.09 -19.11 -6.74
N THR A 100 9.94 -20.04 -5.79
CA THR A 100 9.18 -19.80 -4.55
C THR A 100 9.85 -18.76 -3.65
N GLU A 101 11.18 -18.85 -3.46
CA GLU A 101 11.92 -17.85 -2.69
C GLU A 101 11.81 -16.46 -3.33
N TYR A 102 11.92 -16.40 -4.66
CA TYR A 102 11.71 -15.18 -5.42
C TYR A 102 10.31 -14.61 -5.22
N ALA A 103 9.25 -15.43 -5.34
CA ALA A 103 7.87 -15.00 -5.13
C ALA A 103 7.66 -14.38 -3.74
N LEU A 104 8.17 -15.03 -2.69
CA LEU A 104 8.08 -14.53 -1.32
C LEU A 104 8.87 -13.23 -1.12
N ALA A 105 10.06 -13.14 -1.70
CA ALA A 105 10.90 -11.95 -1.63
C ALA A 105 10.24 -10.75 -2.34
N GLN A 106 9.69 -10.97 -3.54
CA GLN A 106 8.98 -9.93 -4.30
C GLN A 106 7.71 -9.48 -3.58
N ALA A 107 6.88 -10.41 -3.08
CA ALA A 107 5.69 -10.05 -2.30
C ALA A 107 6.04 -9.21 -1.06
N ARG A 108 7.12 -9.60 -0.34
CA ARG A 108 7.63 -8.83 0.81
C ARG A 108 8.13 -7.45 0.39
N GLN A 109 8.83 -7.34 -0.72
CA GLN A 109 9.33 -6.06 -1.23
C GLN A 109 8.18 -5.13 -1.63
N THR A 110 7.18 -5.65 -2.34
CA THR A 110 5.98 -4.90 -2.76
C THR A 110 5.24 -4.32 -1.56
N VAL A 111 4.93 -5.14 -0.55
CA VAL A 111 4.18 -4.67 0.63
C VAL A 111 4.99 -3.68 1.48
N LEU A 112 6.29 -3.92 1.67
CA LEU A 112 7.15 -2.99 2.42
C LEU A 112 7.32 -1.66 1.67
N GLY A 113 7.51 -1.70 0.35
CA GLY A 113 7.59 -0.51 -0.49
C GLY A 113 6.35 0.36 -0.37
N TYR A 114 5.16 -0.26 -0.44
CA TYR A 114 3.89 0.43 -0.23
C TYR A 114 3.79 1.08 1.15
N TYR A 115 4.08 0.34 2.23
CA TYR A 115 3.98 0.88 3.59
C TYR A 115 5.01 1.98 3.86
N ILE A 116 6.22 1.88 3.32
CA ILE A 116 7.24 2.92 3.41
C ILE A 116 6.74 4.19 2.73
N GLN A 117 6.22 4.10 1.51
CA GLN A 117 5.73 5.26 0.78
C GLN A 117 4.52 5.90 1.47
N SER A 118 3.55 5.09 1.88
CA SER A 118 2.38 5.54 2.64
C SER A 118 2.76 6.24 3.95
N SER A 119 3.74 5.67 4.68
CA SER A 119 4.24 6.27 5.92
C SER A 119 4.99 7.60 5.68
N LYS A 120 5.69 7.75 4.55
CA LYS A 120 6.33 9.01 4.16
C LYS A 120 5.29 10.10 3.89
N GLU A 121 4.22 9.77 3.16
CA GLU A 121 3.13 10.73 2.91
C GLU A 121 2.40 11.10 4.20
N LEU A 122 2.09 10.12 5.05
CA LEU A 122 1.49 10.34 6.36
C LEU A 122 2.35 11.27 7.24
N ARG A 123 3.67 11.06 7.26
CA ARG A 123 4.62 11.93 7.98
C ARG A 123 4.52 13.40 7.54
N LYS A 124 4.33 13.67 6.24
CA LYS A 124 4.16 15.04 5.73
C LYS A 124 2.90 15.68 6.32
N MET A 125 1.80 14.94 6.34
CA MET A 125 0.48 15.40 6.81
C MET A 125 0.41 15.61 8.34
N LEU A 126 1.11 14.78 9.13
CA LEU A 126 1.04 14.77 10.60
C LEU A 126 1.85 15.91 11.28
N SER A 127 1.60 17.17 10.90
CA SER A 127 2.29 18.37 11.41
C SER A 127 1.76 18.91 12.74
N SER A 128 0.86 18.20 13.40
CA SER A 128 0.21 18.66 14.64
C SER A 128 1.22 18.87 15.76
N SER A 129 1.27 20.09 16.31
CA SER A 129 2.19 20.47 17.37
C SER A 129 1.59 20.23 18.77
N ALA A 130 2.36 19.57 19.63
CA ALA A 130 2.10 19.36 21.05
C ALA A 130 2.00 20.67 21.85
N ARG A 131 2.47 21.80 21.28
CA ARG A 131 2.28 23.14 21.86
C ARG A 131 0.87 23.67 21.70
N ARG A 132 0.11 23.14 20.73
CA ARG A 132 -1.26 23.58 20.43
C ARG A 132 -2.31 22.60 20.95
N VAL A 133 -2.04 21.30 20.82
CA VAL A 133 -2.98 20.24 21.22
C VAL A 133 -2.22 19.16 21.97
N ALA A 134 -2.74 18.75 23.12
CA ALA A 134 -2.15 17.67 23.89
C ALA A 134 -2.27 16.33 23.15
N ILE A 135 -1.29 15.45 23.36
CA ILE A 135 -1.33 14.07 22.89
C ILE A 135 -1.75 13.12 24.01
N SER A 136 -2.23 11.94 23.62
CA SER A 136 -2.53 10.86 24.55
C SER A 136 -1.29 10.38 25.30
N LYS A 137 -1.49 9.80 26.49
CA LYS A 137 -0.38 9.28 27.31
C LYS A 137 0.27 8.07 26.64
N GLU A 138 -0.54 7.29 25.95
CA GLU A 138 -0.19 6.08 25.21
C GLU A 138 0.78 6.43 24.07
N LEU A 139 0.46 7.47 23.28
CA LEU A 139 1.35 7.91 22.20
C LEU A 139 2.68 8.42 22.74
N ARG A 140 2.67 9.20 23.83
CA ARG A 140 3.89 9.70 24.47
C ARG A 140 4.77 8.54 24.94
N ALA A 141 4.20 7.59 25.68
CA ALA A 141 4.92 6.44 26.19
C ALA A 141 5.52 5.59 25.06
N ARG A 142 4.78 5.39 23.97
CA ARG A 142 5.26 4.61 22.83
C ARG A 142 6.37 5.32 22.06
N LEU A 143 6.31 6.65 21.95
CA LEU A 143 7.38 7.43 21.34
C LEU A 143 8.67 7.34 22.18
N ASP A 144 8.57 7.50 23.50
CA ASP A 144 9.71 7.37 24.41
C ASP A 144 10.37 5.98 24.33
N GLU A 145 9.57 4.92 24.19
CA GLU A 145 10.08 3.55 24.00
C GLU A 145 10.83 3.42 22.67
N TYR A 146 10.27 3.92 21.57
CA TYR A 146 10.91 3.85 20.26
C TYR A 146 12.20 4.66 20.20
N GLU A 147 12.23 5.87 20.76
CA GLU A 147 13.43 6.70 20.79
C GLU A 147 14.57 6.04 21.58
N LYS A 148 14.25 5.33 22.67
CA LYS A 148 15.24 4.55 23.44
C LYS A 148 15.73 3.32 22.68
N ARG A 149 14.83 2.60 22.01
CA ARG A 149 15.16 1.30 21.39
C ARG A 149 15.85 1.45 20.03
N LEU A 150 15.46 2.44 19.24
CA LEU A 150 15.94 2.56 17.87
C LEU A 150 17.35 3.18 17.79
N GLU A 151 17.83 3.84 18.85
CA GLU A 151 19.10 4.59 18.85
C GLU A 151 19.26 5.54 17.64
N VAL A 152 18.15 5.90 16.99
CA VAL A 152 18.16 6.75 15.79
C VAL A 152 17.84 8.19 16.15
N ARG A 153 18.62 9.10 15.57
CA ARG A 153 18.35 10.54 15.65
C ARG A 153 17.23 10.94 14.68
N ILE A 154 16.02 11.10 15.22
CA ILE A 154 14.88 11.65 14.47
C ILE A 154 15.11 13.14 14.22
N SER A 155 15.14 13.56 12.95
CA SER A 155 15.35 14.96 12.54
C SER A 155 14.09 15.83 12.68
N ASP A 156 12.92 15.22 12.85
CA ASP A 156 11.66 15.94 13.05
C ASP A 156 11.64 16.78 14.32
N ARG A 157 10.86 17.86 14.26
CA ARG A 157 10.70 18.79 15.37
C ARG A 157 10.19 18.06 16.61
N ALA A 158 10.80 18.35 17.76
CA ALA A 158 10.46 17.73 19.04
C ALA A 158 8.99 17.95 19.45
N ASP A 159 8.40 19.08 19.03
CA ASP A 159 7.02 19.41 19.32
C ASP A 159 6.01 18.84 18.31
N GLU A 160 6.42 18.05 17.31
CA GLU A 160 5.54 17.39 16.34
C GLU A 160 5.50 15.86 16.58
N PRO A 161 4.85 15.39 17.67
CA PRO A 161 4.97 14.00 18.14
C PRO A 161 4.45 12.95 17.15
N TYR A 162 3.38 13.25 16.42
CA TYR A 162 2.82 12.33 15.42
C TYR A 162 3.78 12.14 14.24
N ARG A 163 4.44 13.22 13.79
CA ARG A 163 5.49 13.16 12.77
C ARG A 163 6.68 12.33 13.23
N ARG A 164 7.14 12.54 14.46
CA ARG A 164 8.23 11.75 15.07
C ARG A 164 7.86 10.28 15.18
N PHE A 165 6.64 9.98 15.60
CA PHE A 165 6.14 8.60 15.68
C PHE A 165 6.15 7.92 14.30
N SER A 166 5.68 8.62 13.27
CA SER A 166 5.75 8.15 11.88
C SER A 166 7.20 7.90 11.41
N SER A 167 8.16 8.72 11.85
CA SER A 167 9.58 8.49 11.57
C SER A 167 10.12 7.24 12.26
N CYS A 168 9.75 7.00 13.53
CA CYS A 168 10.09 5.75 14.20
C CYS A 168 9.54 4.52 13.45
N MET A 169 8.32 4.62 12.90
CA MET A 169 7.75 3.55 12.09
C MET A 169 8.54 3.32 10.80
N LEU A 170 8.93 4.39 10.10
CA LEU A 170 9.78 4.31 8.90
C LEU A 170 11.10 3.61 9.21
N PHE A 171 11.78 3.96 10.32
CA PHE A 171 13.02 3.29 10.73
C PHE A 171 12.80 1.78 10.98
N ARG A 172 11.68 1.40 11.59
CA ARG A 172 11.35 -0.02 11.81
C ARG A 172 11.07 -0.80 10.52
N LEU A 173 10.63 -0.13 9.46
CA LEU A 173 10.38 -0.73 8.15
C LEU A 173 11.66 -0.89 7.32
N GLY A 174 12.81 -0.42 7.81
CA GLY A 174 14.11 -0.59 7.17
C GLY A 174 14.65 0.63 6.44
N LEU A 175 14.17 1.84 6.77
CA LEU A 175 14.84 3.11 6.45
C LEU A 175 15.75 3.58 7.59
#